data_AF-A0A2N1MPG7-F1
#
_entry.id   AF-A0A2N1MPG7-F1
#
_cell.length_a   1.000
_cell.length_b   1.000
_cell.length_c   1.000
_cell.angle_alpha   90.00
_cell.angle_beta   90.00
_cell.angle_gamma   90.00
#
_symmetry.space_group_name_H-M   'P 1'
#
loop_
_entity.id
_entity.type
_entity.pdbx_description
1 polymer ?
#
loop_
_entity_poly.entity_id
_entity_poly.type
_entity_poly.pdbx_seq_one_letter_code
_entity_poly.pdbx_strand_id
1 'polypeptide(L)'
;MNNLAICYKNGKGTEKNLEKAFYWYQKAAEKGYIDAMNSLAICYKNGEGTEKNLEKAFYWYQKAAEKGYIDAMNNLAICYENGEGTEKNLEKAFHLYQKAAENGDKEAQFNLGVCYEEGIGIEKDEVKGSYWYQKAAQQGFSNAQYRLGFFYKIVKGVKEVLKNPFKKVEKGKLKNVEPLDAGKFGEISKAIWTKTNNYVVLKELYVALYANGGNLQNYLKNNFKNLTWNDKKKLAFQIADGLNYLHYENILHRDLHSKNIVIHESNAKITDFGISKNQNNQTSAYIGNFGVVAYMGPERLKNSESPSPYTKSSDIYSFGVLMWEISSGHPPFKDNDNIVTLTVSIITGIREVTVPDTPEEYEKLYKKCWNQEPEQRPSINEILDEFERMGFGNNATSKLVEAEKGTGAGTILEEEEEFEEFIGEYHRLTNSDKALLITITVKKKKKQKEK
;
A
#
# COMPACT_ATOMS: atom_id res chain seq x y z
N MET A 1 -50.14 0.70 -5.39
CA MET A 1 -50.03 2.17 -5.37
C MET A 1 -48.71 2.65 -5.95
N ASN A 2 -47.55 2.28 -5.39
CA ASN A 2 -46.23 2.68 -5.91
C ASN A 2 -46.07 2.52 -7.44
N ASN A 3 -46.36 1.33 -7.99
CA ASN A 3 -46.27 1.07 -9.43
C ASN A 3 -47.16 1.98 -10.30
N LEU A 4 -48.32 2.43 -9.78
CA LEU A 4 -49.20 3.36 -10.50
C LEU A 4 -48.61 4.78 -10.55
N ALA A 5 -47.94 5.21 -9.48
CA ALA A 5 -47.16 6.44 -9.48
C ALA A 5 -46.01 6.38 -10.50
N ILE A 6 -45.30 5.23 -10.57
CA ILE A 6 -44.23 4.97 -11.55
C ILE A 6 -44.77 4.99 -13.00
N CYS A 7 -45.98 4.46 -13.25
CA CYS A 7 -46.62 4.56 -14.56
C CYS A 7 -46.90 6.02 -14.96
N TYR A 8 -47.51 6.81 -14.06
CA TYR A 8 -47.77 8.23 -14.30
C TYR A 8 -46.48 9.08 -14.42
N LYS A 9 -45.43 8.79 -13.65
CA LYS A 9 -44.13 9.50 -13.74
C LYS A 9 -43.43 9.27 -15.08
N ASN A 10 -43.57 8.07 -15.66
CA ASN A 10 -42.85 7.65 -16.86
C ASN A 10 -43.70 7.60 -18.14
N GLY A 11 -45.01 7.83 -18.08
CA GLY A 11 -45.91 7.65 -19.22
C GLY A 11 -46.06 6.19 -19.68
N LYS A 12 -45.92 5.22 -18.76
CA LYS A 12 -46.01 3.79 -19.11
C LYS A 12 -47.44 3.28 -18.98
N GLY A 13 -48.09 3.02 -20.12
CA GLY A 13 -49.48 2.56 -20.17
C GLY A 13 -50.53 3.63 -19.80
N THR A 14 -50.11 4.88 -19.68
CA THR A 14 -50.95 6.05 -19.38
C THR A 14 -50.17 7.31 -19.78
N GLU A 15 -50.83 8.46 -19.86
CA GLU A 15 -50.15 9.73 -20.13
C GLU A 15 -49.23 10.14 -18.96
N LYS A 16 -48.08 10.75 -19.27
CA LYS A 16 -47.15 11.24 -18.25
C LYS A 16 -47.78 12.40 -17.48
N ASN A 17 -47.97 12.23 -16.16
CA ASN A 17 -48.55 13.25 -15.30
C ASN A 17 -47.88 13.23 -13.91
N LEU A 18 -47.11 14.27 -13.59
CA LEU A 18 -46.31 14.31 -12.36
C LEU A 18 -47.16 14.55 -11.11
N GLU A 19 -48.26 15.32 -11.19
CA GLU A 19 -49.17 15.57 -10.06
C GLU A 19 -49.87 14.28 -9.61
N LYS A 20 -50.36 13.47 -10.57
CA LYS A 20 -50.92 12.14 -10.29
C LYS A 20 -49.85 11.19 -9.76
N ALA A 21 -48.61 11.27 -10.26
CA ALA A 21 -47.51 10.49 -9.69
C ALA A 21 -47.25 10.87 -8.22
N PHE A 22 -47.09 12.16 -7.93
CA PHE A 22 -46.94 12.70 -6.58
C PHE A 22 -48.09 12.27 -5.65
N TYR A 23 -49.35 12.41 -6.08
CA TYR A 23 -50.53 11.95 -5.33
C TYR A 23 -50.45 10.46 -4.97
N TRP A 24 -50.08 9.60 -5.92
CA TRP A 24 -49.98 8.15 -5.68
C TRP A 24 -48.75 7.76 -4.86
N TYR A 25 -47.63 8.49 -4.95
CA TYR A 25 -46.50 8.34 -4.03
C TYR A 25 -46.91 8.77 -2.61
N GLN A 26 -47.58 9.89 -2.45
CA GLN A 26 -48.09 10.37 -1.16
C GLN A 26 -49.02 9.34 -0.50
N LYS A 27 -50.03 8.85 -1.22
CA LYS A 27 -50.98 7.86 -0.70
C LYS A 27 -50.35 6.49 -0.41
N ALA A 28 -49.19 6.19 -0.98
CA ALA A 28 -48.39 5.01 -0.64
C ALA A 28 -47.48 5.25 0.59
N ALA A 29 -46.80 6.40 0.66
CA ALA A 29 -45.96 6.77 1.80
C ALA A 29 -46.77 6.90 3.10
N GLU A 30 -47.96 7.52 3.03
CA GLU A 30 -48.94 7.58 4.13
C GLU A 30 -49.36 6.17 4.62
N LYS A 31 -49.39 5.18 3.73
CA LYS A 31 -49.68 3.77 4.05
C LYS A 31 -48.44 2.95 4.43
N GLY A 32 -47.29 3.60 4.64
CA GLY A 32 -46.09 2.96 5.16
C GLY A 32 -45.16 2.32 4.13
N TYR A 33 -45.48 2.39 2.82
CA TYR A 33 -44.66 1.80 1.75
C TYR A 33 -43.33 2.56 1.58
N ILE A 34 -42.21 1.83 1.68
CA ILE A 34 -40.88 2.41 1.92
C ILE A 34 -40.32 3.10 0.67
N ASP A 35 -40.26 2.44 -0.48
CA ASP A 35 -39.82 3.04 -1.76
C ASP A 35 -40.68 4.25 -2.17
N ALA A 36 -41.94 4.29 -1.74
CA ALA A 36 -42.82 5.44 -1.96
C ALA A 36 -42.51 6.63 -1.03
N MET A 37 -42.00 6.40 0.20
CA MET A 37 -41.45 7.48 1.04
C MET A 37 -40.22 8.11 0.38
N ASN A 38 -39.29 7.28 -0.10
CA ASN A 38 -38.10 7.77 -0.84
C ASN A 38 -38.51 8.53 -2.13
N SER A 39 -39.45 7.98 -2.90
CA SER A 39 -39.96 8.63 -4.12
C SER A 39 -40.67 9.95 -3.84
N LEU A 40 -41.43 10.04 -2.74
CA LEU A 40 -42.09 11.27 -2.29
C LEU A 40 -41.08 12.33 -1.80
N ALA A 41 -40.02 11.90 -1.11
CA ALA A 41 -38.91 12.77 -0.70
C ALA A 41 -38.21 13.38 -1.92
N ILE A 42 -37.93 12.57 -2.95
CA ILE A 42 -37.40 13.04 -4.24
C ILE A 42 -38.36 14.06 -4.90
N CYS A 43 -39.67 13.79 -4.90
CA CYS A 43 -40.64 14.74 -5.45
C CYS A 43 -40.60 16.10 -4.73
N TYR A 44 -40.52 16.11 -3.39
CA TYR A 44 -40.36 17.34 -2.62
C TYR A 44 -38.99 18.02 -2.79
N LYS A 45 -37.90 17.27 -2.97
CA LYS A 45 -36.55 17.81 -3.22
C LYS A 45 -36.45 18.50 -4.58
N ASN A 46 -37.13 17.96 -5.59
CA ASN A 46 -37.07 18.42 -6.98
C ASN A 46 -38.21 19.37 -7.39
N GLY A 47 -39.37 19.33 -6.71
CA GLY A 47 -40.60 19.98 -7.17
C GLY A 47 -41.34 19.17 -8.26
N GLU A 48 -41.23 17.84 -8.24
CA GLU A 48 -41.91 16.99 -9.23
C GLU A 48 -43.37 16.76 -8.86
N GLY A 49 -44.29 17.47 -9.51
CA GLY A 49 -45.74 17.35 -9.26
C GLY A 49 -46.21 18.00 -7.96
N THR A 50 -45.37 18.83 -7.34
CA THR A 50 -45.62 19.58 -6.10
C THR A 50 -44.64 20.75 -6.00
N GLU A 51 -44.84 21.65 -5.04
CA GLU A 51 -43.85 22.70 -4.75
C GLU A 51 -42.60 22.12 -4.07
N LYS A 52 -41.42 22.62 -4.44
CA LYS A 52 -40.15 22.21 -3.84
C LYS A 52 -40.12 22.58 -2.35
N ASN A 53 -39.90 21.60 -1.48
CA ASN A 53 -39.85 21.77 -0.03
C ASN A 53 -38.81 20.81 0.59
N LEU A 54 -37.67 21.36 1.02
CA LEU A 54 -36.56 20.53 1.52
C LEU A 54 -36.83 19.92 2.90
N GLU A 55 -37.60 20.58 3.77
CA GLU A 55 -37.96 20.05 5.10
C GLU A 55 -38.83 18.79 4.98
N LYS A 56 -39.81 18.80 4.07
CA LYS A 56 -40.63 17.62 3.74
C LYS A 56 -39.81 16.54 3.05
N ALA A 57 -38.85 16.90 2.21
CA ALA A 57 -37.93 15.92 1.63
C ALA A 57 -37.11 15.21 2.72
N PHE A 58 -36.45 15.99 3.59
CA PHE A 58 -35.72 15.49 4.76
C PHE A 58 -36.57 14.57 5.64
N TYR A 59 -37.79 14.99 6.01
CA TYR A 59 -38.73 14.19 6.80
C TYR A 59 -39.05 12.82 6.18
N TRP A 60 -39.28 12.77 4.86
CA TRP A 60 -39.62 11.52 4.17
C TRP A 60 -38.39 10.64 3.89
N TYR A 61 -37.20 11.21 3.65
CA TYR A 61 -35.95 10.46 3.65
C TYR A 61 -35.67 9.86 5.03
N GLN A 62 -35.85 10.63 6.11
CA GLN A 62 -35.68 10.16 7.48
C GLN A 62 -36.57 8.95 7.76
N LYS A 63 -37.88 9.03 7.48
CA LYS A 63 -38.81 7.91 7.69
C LYS A 63 -38.53 6.67 6.83
N ALA A 64 -37.92 6.82 5.67
CA ALA A 64 -37.47 5.69 4.86
C ALA A 64 -36.16 5.07 5.40
N ALA A 65 -35.20 5.91 5.80
CA ALA A 65 -33.93 5.49 6.41
C ALA A 65 -34.12 4.79 7.76
N GLU A 66 -35.02 5.29 8.61
CA GLU A 66 -35.42 4.66 9.88
C GLU A 66 -35.99 3.24 9.68
N LYS A 67 -36.61 3.00 8.51
CA LYS A 67 -37.12 1.68 8.10
C LYS A 67 -36.09 0.80 7.35
N GLY A 68 -34.83 1.21 7.29
CA GLY A 68 -33.76 0.43 6.66
C GLY A 68 -33.54 0.68 5.17
N TYR A 69 -34.19 1.68 4.55
CA TYR A 69 -34.06 1.92 3.11
C TYR A 69 -32.72 2.59 2.75
N ILE A 70 -31.91 1.89 1.96
CA ILE A 70 -30.51 2.25 1.73
C ILE A 70 -30.37 3.56 0.94
N ASP A 71 -31.09 3.70 -0.18
CA ASP A 71 -31.07 4.94 -0.99
C ASP A 71 -31.47 6.17 -0.16
N ALA A 72 -32.39 5.98 0.80
CA ALA A 72 -32.85 7.06 1.67
C ALA A 72 -31.85 7.37 2.79
N MET A 73 -31.05 6.41 3.26
CA MET A 73 -29.91 6.69 4.13
C MET A 73 -28.87 7.54 3.39
N ASN A 74 -28.56 7.20 2.12
CA ASN A 74 -27.64 7.99 1.29
C ASN A 74 -28.18 9.41 1.04
N ASN A 75 -29.47 9.56 0.68
CA ASN A 75 -30.08 10.88 0.52
C ASN A 75 -30.19 11.69 1.82
N LEU A 76 -30.46 11.03 2.97
CA LEU A 76 -30.49 11.67 4.28
C LEU A 76 -29.09 12.13 4.72
N ALA A 77 -28.04 11.37 4.38
CA ALA A 77 -26.66 11.78 4.58
C ALA A 77 -26.32 13.04 3.78
N ILE A 78 -26.68 13.09 2.49
CA ILE A 78 -26.54 14.30 1.65
C ILE A 78 -27.28 15.49 2.27
N CYS A 79 -28.49 15.28 2.81
CA CYS A 79 -29.23 16.34 3.50
C CYS A 79 -28.48 16.88 4.74
N TYR A 80 -27.90 16.01 5.57
CA TYR A 80 -27.08 16.43 6.71
C TYR A 80 -25.72 17.02 6.29
N GLU A 81 -25.14 16.58 5.17
CA GLU A 81 -23.89 17.14 4.64
C GLU A 81 -24.10 18.57 4.13
N ASN A 82 -25.20 18.84 3.43
CA ASN A 82 -25.48 20.15 2.83
C ASN A 82 -26.27 21.10 3.74
N GLY A 83 -27.02 20.59 4.72
CA GLY A 83 -28.05 21.35 5.43
C GLY A 83 -29.35 21.50 4.61
N GLU A 84 -29.70 20.51 3.78
CA GLU A 84 -30.93 20.53 3.00
C GLU A 84 -32.13 20.09 3.85
N GLY A 85 -32.92 21.06 4.34
CA GLY A 85 -34.13 20.79 5.14
C GLY A 85 -33.85 20.42 6.60
N THR A 86 -32.60 20.59 7.05
CA THR A 86 -32.13 20.31 8.42
C THR A 86 -30.84 21.11 8.68
N GLU A 87 -30.35 21.13 9.92
CA GLU A 87 -29.04 21.71 10.23
C GLU A 87 -27.89 20.82 9.71
N LYS A 88 -26.85 21.45 9.14
CA LYS A 88 -25.66 20.75 8.63
C LYS A 88 -24.94 20.01 9.77
N ASN A 89 -24.79 18.69 9.64
CA ASN A 89 -24.12 17.85 10.63
C ASN A 89 -23.30 16.74 9.94
N LEU A 90 -21.98 16.92 9.89
CA LEU A 90 -21.09 16.04 9.12
C LEU A 90 -20.93 14.64 9.76
N GLU A 91 -20.97 14.53 11.08
CA GLU A 91 -20.86 13.25 11.81
C GLU A 91 -22.07 12.34 11.53
N LYS A 92 -23.28 12.92 11.52
CA LYS A 92 -24.51 12.20 11.12
C LYS A 92 -24.49 11.80 9.65
N ALA A 93 -23.99 12.67 8.77
CA ALA A 93 -23.81 12.33 7.36
C ALA A 93 -22.84 11.15 7.19
N PHE A 94 -21.67 11.21 7.83
CA PHE A 94 -20.68 10.13 7.85
C PHE A 94 -21.28 8.79 8.32
N HIS A 95 -21.97 8.76 9.47
CA HIS A 95 -22.56 7.52 9.97
C HIS A 95 -23.69 6.96 9.09
N LEU A 96 -24.44 7.81 8.39
CA LEU A 96 -25.47 7.37 7.44
C LEU A 96 -24.85 6.83 6.14
N TYR A 97 -23.82 7.49 5.59
CA TYR A 97 -23.03 6.96 4.47
C TYR A 97 -22.37 5.64 4.85
N GLN A 98 -21.78 5.54 6.05
CA GLN A 98 -21.19 4.30 6.57
C GLN A 98 -22.21 3.15 6.55
N LYS A 99 -23.36 3.34 7.20
CA LYS A 99 -24.40 2.32 7.29
C LYS A 99 -24.93 1.90 5.91
N ALA A 100 -25.10 2.84 4.98
CA ALA A 100 -25.56 2.54 3.63
C ALA A 100 -24.49 1.81 2.79
N ALA A 101 -23.22 2.20 2.92
CA ALA A 101 -22.09 1.61 2.22
C ALA A 101 -21.79 0.16 2.67
N GLU A 102 -21.90 -0.10 3.98
CA GLU A 102 -21.79 -1.43 4.59
C GLU A 102 -22.92 -2.38 4.14
N ASN A 103 -24.12 -1.83 3.88
CA ASN A 103 -25.24 -2.57 3.27
C ASN A 103 -25.17 -2.65 1.73
N GLY A 104 -24.06 -2.20 1.12
CA GLY A 104 -23.73 -2.47 -0.27
C GLY A 104 -24.08 -1.38 -1.28
N ASP A 105 -24.65 -0.23 -0.91
CA ASP A 105 -24.89 0.82 -1.90
C ASP A 105 -23.58 1.44 -2.42
N LYS A 106 -23.41 1.43 -3.74
CA LYS A 106 -22.23 1.95 -4.44
C LYS A 106 -22.13 3.47 -4.41
N GLU A 107 -23.24 4.21 -4.27
CA GLU A 107 -23.19 5.66 -4.16
C GLU A 107 -22.78 6.08 -2.74
N ALA A 108 -23.36 5.47 -1.70
CA ALA A 108 -22.88 5.60 -0.33
C ALA A 108 -21.42 5.14 -0.15
N GLN A 109 -20.99 4.04 -0.80
CA GLN A 109 -19.58 3.63 -0.80
C GLN A 109 -18.66 4.69 -1.44
N PHE A 110 -19.11 5.36 -2.50
CA PHE A 110 -18.36 6.49 -3.07
C PHE A 110 -18.32 7.69 -2.11
N ASN A 111 -19.46 8.08 -1.54
CA ASN A 111 -19.57 9.23 -0.64
C ASN A 111 -18.77 9.02 0.66
N LEU A 112 -18.80 7.81 1.24
CA LEU A 112 -17.94 7.41 2.35
C LEU A 112 -16.44 7.43 1.97
N GLY A 113 -16.12 7.09 0.72
CA GLY A 113 -14.80 7.29 0.13
C GLY A 113 -14.35 8.75 0.19
N VAL A 114 -15.23 9.69 -0.21
CA VAL A 114 -15.00 11.13 -0.10
C VAL A 114 -14.87 11.57 1.37
N CYS A 115 -15.70 11.05 2.27
CA CYS A 115 -15.62 11.40 3.70
C CYS A 115 -14.26 11.08 4.30
N TYR A 116 -13.68 9.92 3.98
CA TYR A 116 -12.33 9.56 4.39
C TYR A 116 -11.22 10.29 3.60
N GLU A 117 -11.42 10.60 2.32
CA GLU A 117 -10.45 11.36 1.51
C GLU A 117 -10.31 12.82 2.01
N GLU A 118 -11.40 13.48 2.38
CA GLU A 118 -11.45 14.91 2.72
C GLU A 118 -11.62 15.20 4.24
N GLY A 119 -11.92 14.19 5.07
CA GLY A 119 -12.14 14.35 6.51
C GLY A 119 -13.55 14.86 6.87
N ILE A 120 -14.57 14.45 6.12
CA ILE A 120 -15.96 14.91 6.31
C ILE A 120 -16.62 14.07 7.41
N GLY A 121 -16.72 14.64 8.62
CA GLY A 121 -17.37 13.99 9.76
C GLY A 121 -16.53 12.87 10.43
N ILE A 122 -15.28 12.72 10.01
CA ILE A 122 -14.33 11.70 10.50
C ILE A 122 -12.89 12.20 10.31
N GLU A 123 -11.92 11.61 10.99
CA GLU A 123 -10.50 11.84 10.68
C GLU A 123 -10.16 11.37 9.26
N LYS A 124 -9.38 12.17 8.53
CA LYS A 124 -8.96 11.89 7.15
C LYS A 124 -8.07 10.64 7.08
N ASP A 125 -8.46 9.70 6.22
CA ASP A 125 -7.79 8.41 6.01
C ASP A 125 -7.86 8.03 4.52
N GLU A 126 -6.85 8.45 3.75
CA GLU A 126 -6.81 8.24 2.30
C GLU A 126 -6.81 6.74 1.90
N VAL A 127 -6.40 5.85 2.81
CA VAL A 127 -6.40 4.39 2.60
C VAL A 127 -7.81 3.83 2.71
N LYS A 128 -8.56 4.21 3.76
CA LYS A 128 -9.99 3.86 3.87
C LYS A 128 -10.81 4.50 2.74
N GLY A 129 -10.51 5.75 2.37
CA GLY A 129 -11.13 6.41 1.22
C GLY A 129 -10.96 5.61 -0.07
N SER A 130 -9.72 5.20 -0.36
CA SER A 130 -9.37 4.35 -1.51
C SER A 130 -10.04 2.97 -1.48
N TYR A 131 -10.15 2.34 -0.30
CA TYR A 131 -10.86 1.06 -0.13
C TYR A 131 -12.36 1.18 -0.49
N TRP A 132 -13.03 2.22 -0.01
CA TRP A 132 -14.45 2.42 -0.29
C TRP A 132 -14.71 2.82 -1.74
N TYR A 133 -13.83 3.62 -2.35
CA TYR A 133 -13.82 3.80 -3.80
C TYR A 133 -13.61 2.48 -4.56
N GLN A 134 -12.76 1.56 -4.08
CA GLN A 134 -12.57 0.24 -4.71
C GLN A 134 -13.87 -0.59 -4.70
N LYS A 135 -14.62 -0.58 -3.59
CA LYS A 135 -15.92 -1.25 -3.49
C LYS A 135 -16.94 -0.67 -4.48
N ALA A 136 -17.10 0.65 -4.53
CA ALA A 136 -17.99 1.31 -5.48
C ALA A 136 -17.58 1.06 -6.95
N ALA A 137 -16.28 1.06 -7.25
CA ALA A 137 -15.73 0.81 -8.58
C ALA A 137 -15.92 -0.64 -9.06
N GLN A 138 -15.84 -1.62 -8.15
CA GLN A 138 -16.17 -3.03 -8.41
C GLN A 138 -17.65 -3.20 -8.79
N GLN A 139 -18.54 -2.36 -8.25
CA GLN A 139 -19.96 -2.29 -8.63
C GLN A 139 -20.24 -1.43 -9.89
N GLY A 140 -19.20 -1.11 -10.67
CA GLY A 140 -19.33 -0.35 -11.91
C GLY A 140 -19.61 1.14 -11.73
N PHE A 141 -19.39 1.73 -10.55
CA PHE A 141 -19.66 3.15 -10.32
C PHE A 141 -18.58 4.03 -10.97
N SER A 142 -18.90 4.65 -12.10
CA SER A 142 -17.95 5.41 -12.93
C SER A 142 -17.21 6.52 -12.19
N ASN A 143 -17.87 7.20 -11.24
CA ASN A 143 -17.24 8.25 -10.43
C ASN A 143 -16.15 7.67 -9.51
N ALA A 144 -16.37 6.48 -8.94
CA ALA A 144 -15.37 5.77 -8.15
C ALA A 144 -14.22 5.25 -9.01
N GLN A 145 -14.51 4.74 -10.21
CA GLN A 145 -13.49 4.35 -11.19
C GLN A 145 -12.65 5.56 -11.63
N TYR A 146 -13.27 6.74 -11.80
CA TYR A 146 -12.57 7.98 -12.09
C TYR A 146 -11.77 8.50 -10.88
N ARG A 147 -12.31 8.46 -9.65
CA ARG A 147 -11.56 8.80 -8.43
C ARG A 147 -10.38 7.87 -8.22
N LEU A 148 -10.51 6.57 -8.43
CA LEU A 148 -9.37 5.63 -8.42
C LEU A 148 -8.42 5.91 -9.58
N GLY A 149 -8.90 6.21 -10.78
CA GLY A 149 -8.05 6.64 -11.89
C GLY A 149 -7.25 7.90 -11.56
N PHE A 150 -7.85 8.84 -10.84
CA PHE A 150 -7.22 10.06 -10.33
C PHE A 150 -6.29 9.78 -9.15
N PHE A 151 -6.65 8.89 -8.23
CA PHE A 151 -5.81 8.46 -7.11
C PHE A 151 -4.61 7.64 -7.58
N TYR A 152 -4.75 6.73 -8.54
CA TYR A 152 -3.62 6.06 -9.20
C TYR A 152 -2.82 7.02 -10.08
N LYS A 153 -3.43 8.07 -10.66
CA LYS A 153 -2.69 9.13 -11.36
C LYS A 153 -1.99 10.09 -10.40
N ILE A 154 -2.51 10.31 -9.19
CA ILE A 154 -1.85 11.03 -8.10
C ILE A 154 -0.76 10.16 -7.52
N VAL A 155 -1.01 8.91 -7.10
CA VAL A 155 0.04 8.00 -6.60
C VAL A 155 1.09 7.71 -7.67
N LYS A 156 0.76 7.66 -8.97
CA LYS A 156 1.76 7.61 -10.06
C LYS A 156 2.46 8.94 -10.27
N GLY A 157 1.73 10.07 -10.25
CA GLY A 157 2.27 11.42 -10.40
C GLY A 157 3.10 11.89 -9.21
N VAL A 158 2.80 11.40 -8.02
CA VAL A 158 3.53 11.53 -6.76
C VAL A 158 4.65 10.52 -6.71
N LYS A 159 4.52 9.30 -7.25
CA LYS A 159 5.69 8.45 -7.56
C LYS A 159 6.57 9.05 -8.68
N GLU A 160 6.07 9.94 -9.54
CA GLU A 160 6.86 10.68 -10.54
C GLU A 160 7.46 11.99 -9.99
N VAL A 161 6.79 12.66 -9.04
CA VAL A 161 7.30 13.82 -8.29
C VAL A 161 8.24 13.40 -7.15
N LEU A 162 8.08 12.20 -6.58
CA LEU A 162 9.04 11.55 -5.68
C LEU A 162 10.14 10.78 -6.43
N LYS A 163 10.00 10.57 -7.75
CA LYS A 163 11.13 10.35 -8.67
C LYS A 163 11.83 11.66 -9.08
N ASN A 164 11.17 12.82 -8.95
CA ASN A 164 11.71 14.14 -9.27
C ASN A 164 11.67 15.19 -8.11
N PRO A 165 12.00 14.84 -6.85
CA PRO A 165 12.31 15.85 -5.83
C PRO A 165 13.70 16.46 -6.09
N PHE A 166 14.45 15.87 -7.02
CA PHE A 166 15.83 16.17 -7.32
C PHE A 166 15.97 16.80 -8.70
N LYS A 167 16.48 18.02 -8.77
CA LYS A 167 16.75 18.69 -10.04
C LYS A 167 18.19 18.44 -10.47
N LYS A 168 18.35 17.75 -11.62
CA LYS A 168 19.65 17.57 -12.28
C LYS A 168 20.25 18.93 -12.65
N VAL A 169 21.49 19.15 -12.24
CA VAL A 169 22.30 20.35 -12.46
C VAL A 169 23.70 19.87 -12.79
N GLU A 170 24.42 20.49 -13.73
CA GLU A 170 25.80 20.03 -14.04
C GLU A 170 26.79 20.43 -12.93
N LYS A 171 27.82 19.63 -12.68
CA LYS A 171 28.84 19.89 -11.63
C LYS A 171 29.49 21.27 -11.78
N GLY A 172 29.75 21.73 -13.02
CA GLY A 172 30.24 23.07 -13.33
C GLY A 172 29.27 24.24 -13.07
N LYS A 173 28.06 23.97 -12.58
CA LYS A 173 27.07 24.99 -12.15
C LYS A 173 26.94 25.09 -10.61
N LEU A 174 27.81 24.42 -9.86
CA LEU A 174 27.99 24.64 -8.42
C LEU A 174 29.20 25.55 -8.13
N LYS A 175 29.19 26.17 -6.94
CA LYS A 175 30.36 26.74 -6.26
C LYS A 175 30.30 26.42 -4.76
N ASN A 176 31.45 26.47 -4.11
CA ASN A 176 31.64 26.26 -2.66
C ASN A 176 30.94 24.97 -2.18
N VAL A 177 31.45 23.82 -2.63
CA VAL A 177 30.97 22.51 -2.17
C VAL A 177 31.67 22.20 -0.84
N GLU A 178 30.88 21.91 0.19
CA GLU A 178 31.30 21.65 1.56
C GLU A 178 30.67 20.32 2.02
N PRO A 179 31.41 19.30 2.47
CA PRO A 179 30.82 18.08 3.01
C PRO A 179 30.02 18.38 4.29
N LEU A 180 28.94 17.63 4.51
CA LEU A 180 28.09 17.72 5.71
C LEU A 180 28.01 16.40 6.49
N ASP A 181 27.87 15.27 5.79
CA ASP A 181 27.65 13.94 6.36
C ASP A 181 27.97 12.86 5.32
N ALA A 182 28.31 11.64 5.75
CA ALA A 182 28.64 10.53 4.85
C ALA A 182 28.21 9.18 5.43
N GLY A 183 27.63 8.30 4.60
CA GLY A 183 27.20 6.97 5.03
C GLY A 183 27.10 5.96 3.90
N LYS A 184 26.67 4.73 4.24
CA LYS A 184 26.67 3.52 3.38
C LYS A 184 25.83 3.61 2.08
N PHE A 185 25.23 4.76 1.79
CA PHE A 185 24.41 5.05 0.61
C PHE A 185 24.76 6.40 -0.08
N GLY A 186 25.92 6.99 0.22
CA GLY A 186 26.46 8.18 -0.46
C GLY A 186 26.83 9.34 0.46
N GLU A 187 27.55 10.32 -0.09
CA GLU A 187 27.90 11.59 0.59
C GLU A 187 26.71 12.58 0.59
N ILE A 188 26.65 13.43 1.61
CA ILE A 188 25.79 14.61 1.71
C ILE A 188 26.69 15.84 1.81
N SER A 189 26.55 16.77 0.86
CA SER A 189 27.32 18.02 0.80
C SER A 189 26.42 19.22 0.55
N LYS A 190 26.85 20.39 1.01
CA LYS A 190 26.24 21.71 0.80
C LYS A 190 26.93 22.42 -0.35
N ALA A 191 26.18 23.13 -1.20
CA ALA A 191 26.75 23.94 -2.28
C ALA A 191 25.91 25.19 -2.60
N ILE A 192 26.47 26.10 -3.40
CA ILE A 192 25.77 27.27 -3.96
C ILE A 192 25.48 27.01 -5.44
N TRP A 193 24.21 27.06 -5.84
CA TRP A 193 23.82 26.87 -7.25
C TRP A 193 23.89 28.20 -8.02
N THR A 194 24.85 28.32 -8.94
CA THR A 194 25.20 29.59 -9.60
C THR A 194 24.05 30.22 -10.39
N LYS A 195 23.12 29.43 -10.94
CA LYS A 195 21.95 29.92 -11.68
C LYS A 195 20.96 30.72 -10.83
N THR A 196 20.96 30.54 -9.50
CA THR A 196 20.01 31.22 -8.60
C THR A 196 20.65 31.86 -7.37
N ASN A 197 21.95 31.60 -7.14
CA ASN A 197 22.74 32.04 -5.99
C ASN A 197 22.12 31.66 -4.62
N ASN A 198 21.41 30.53 -4.58
CA ASN A 198 20.88 29.93 -3.34
C ASN A 198 21.70 28.71 -2.93
N TYR A 199 21.66 28.41 -1.63
CA TYR A 199 22.16 27.15 -1.09
C TYR A 199 21.30 25.98 -1.56
N VAL A 200 21.97 24.88 -1.86
CA VAL A 200 21.39 23.56 -2.13
C VAL A 200 22.08 22.53 -1.25
N VAL A 201 21.30 21.54 -0.78
CA VAL A 201 21.86 20.32 -0.21
C VAL A 201 21.87 19.25 -1.30
N LEU A 202 23.01 18.59 -1.43
CA LEU A 202 23.29 17.47 -2.31
C LEU A 202 23.21 16.18 -1.50
N LYS A 203 22.79 15.09 -2.14
CA LYS A 203 22.94 13.73 -1.61
C LYS A 203 23.14 12.78 -2.78
N GLU A 204 24.26 12.07 -2.82
CA GLU A 204 24.59 11.17 -3.94
C GLU A 204 23.90 9.80 -3.79
N LEU A 205 22.64 9.70 -4.21
CA LEU A 205 21.82 8.49 -4.08
C LEU A 205 22.05 7.47 -5.21
N TYR A 206 22.75 6.38 -4.88
CA TYR A 206 22.83 5.15 -5.70
C TYR A 206 21.54 4.31 -5.59
N VAL A 207 20.42 4.81 -6.13
CA VAL A 207 19.09 4.17 -5.95
C VAL A 207 18.34 3.92 -7.27
N ALA A 208 18.26 2.63 -7.62
CA ALA A 208 17.20 1.91 -8.32
C ALA A 208 16.36 2.66 -9.39
N LEU A 209 16.66 2.40 -10.68
CA LEU A 209 15.77 2.78 -11.78
C LEU A 209 15.67 1.82 -12.97
N TYR A 210 15.87 0.49 -12.80
CA TYR A 210 15.36 -0.51 -13.77
C TYR A 210 15.21 -1.93 -13.17
N ALA A 211 14.03 -2.28 -12.63
CA ALA A 211 13.74 -3.66 -12.21
C ALA A 211 13.48 -4.57 -13.42
N ASN A 212 14.53 -4.86 -14.20
CA ASN A 212 14.47 -5.60 -15.46
C ASN A 212 13.98 -7.05 -15.33
N GLY A 213 14.09 -7.66 -14.13
CA GLY A 213 13.52 -8.99 -13.83
C GLY A 213 12.06 -8.98 -13.38
N GLY A 214 11.45 -7.82 -13.13
CA GLY A 214 10.11 -7.72 -12.56
C GLY A 214 10.06 -8.04 -11.06
N ASN A 215 9.01 -8.73 -10.62
CA ASN A 215 8.92 -9.29 -9.26
C ASN A 215 9.35 -10.77 -9.23
N LEU A 216 9.72 -11.28 -8.06
CA LEU A 216 10.27 -12.64 -7.90
C LEU A 216 9.34 -13.72 -8.48
N GLN A 217 8.02 -13.59 -8.30
CA GLN A 217 7.06 -14.56 -8.84
C GLN A 217 7.16 -14.70 -10.37
N ASN A 218 7.20 -13.56 -11.09
CA ASN A 218 7.36 -13.55 -12.54
C ASN A 218 8.79 -13.91 -12.97
N TYR A 219 9.79 -13.50 -12.18
CA TYR A 219 11.19 -13.83 -12.44
C TYR A 219 11.43 -15.34 -12.39
N LEU A 220 10.93 -16.02 -11.36
CA LEU A 220 10.97 -17.49 -11.25
C LEU A 220 10.22 -18.12 -12.44
N LYS A 221 8.95 -17.75 -12.64
CA LYS A 221 8.13 -18.29 -13.75
C LYS A 221 8.84 -18.23 -15.12
N ASN A 222 9.59 -17.16 -15.39
CA ASN A 222 10.24 -16.94 -16.68
C ASN A 222 11.67 -17.52 -16.77
N ASN A 223 12.40 -17.60 -15.65
CA ASN A 223 13.85 -17.90 -15.66
C ASN A 223 14.25 -19.16 -14.89
N PHE A 224 13.36 -19.81 -14.13
CA PHE A 224 13.69 -20.88 -13.18
C PHE A 224 14.54 -22.03 -13.76
N LYS A 225 14.30 -22.43 -15.01
CA LYS A 225 15.10 -23.46 -15.70
C LYS A 225 16.59 -23.12 -15.89
N ASN A 226 16.93 -21.83 -15.78
CA ASN A 226 18.27 -21.30 -15.98
C ASN A 226 18.93 -20.88 -14.64
N LEU A 227 18.23 -20.99 -13.50
CA LEU A 227 18.75 -20.60 -12.19
C LEU A 227 19.52 -21.77 -11.57
N THR A 228 20.80 -21.57 -11.29
CA THR A 228 21.59 -22.53 -10.51
C THR A 228 21.18 -22.50 -9.03
N TRP A 229 21.60 -23.50 -8.26
CA TRP A 229 21.42 -23.46 -6.81
C TRP A 229 22.17 -22.32 -6.12
N ASN A 230 23.25 -21.79 -6.72
CA ASN A 230 23.90 -20.60 -6.20
C ASN A 230 23.08 -19.34 -6.48
N ASP A 231 22.39 -19.23 -7.62
CA ASP A 231 21.45 -18.14 -7.88
C ASP A 231 20.24 -18.18 -6.93
N LYS A 232 19.65 -19.37 -6.73
CA LYS A 232 18.57 -19.59 -5.75
C LYS A 232 18.98 -19.19 -4.33
N LYS A 233 20.15 -19.65 -3.86
CA LYS A 233 20.68 -19.28 -2.55
C LYS A 233 21.00 -17.78 -2.45
N LYS A 234 21.58 -17.17 -3.50
CA LYS A 234 21.83 -15.72 -3.57
C LYS A 234 20.55 -14.89 -3.42
N LEU A 235 19.49 -15.25 -4.16
CA LEU A 235 18.20 -14.54 -4.09
C LEU A 235 17.61 -14.61 -2.67
N ALA A 236 17.66 -15.79 -2.04
CA ALA A 236 17.16 -15.97 -0.68
C ALA A 236 18.00 -15.23 0.37
N PHE A 237 19.33 -15.27 0.26
CA PHE A 237 20.24 -14.50 1.12
C PHE A 237 19.99 -12.98 1.03
N GLN A 238 19.78 -12.44 -0.18
CA GLN A 238 19.50 -11.00 -0.36
C GLN A 238 18.13 -10.59 0.21
N ILE A 239 17.16 -11.50 0.26
CA ILE A 239 15.90 -11.27 0.97
C ILE A 239 16.13 -11.34 2.49
N ALA A 240 16.95 -12.27 2.98
CA ALA A 240 17.30 -12.37 4.41
C ALA A 240 18.07 -11.13 4.92
N ASP A 241 19.05 -10.63 4.17
CA ASP A 241 19.78 -9.39 4.49
C ASP A 241 18.86 -8.16 4.50
N GLY A 242 17.97 -8.04 3.50
CA GLY A 242 16.93 -7.01 3.49
C GLY A 242 15.97 -7.10 4.67
N LEU A 243 15.61 -8.31 5.11
CA LEU A 243 14.75 -8.54 6.26
C LEU A 243 15.47 -8.30 7.59
N ASN A 244 16.78 -8.58 7.66
CA ASN A 244 17.63 -8.27 8.80
C ASN A 244 17.64 -6.76 9.08
N TYR A 245 17.81 -5.93 8.04
CA TYR A 245 17.73 -4.48 8.18
C TYR A 245 16.37 -4.02 8.77
N LEU A 246 15.25 -4.55 8.28
CA LEU A 246 13.92 -4.24 8.83
C LEU A 246 13.81 -4.67 10.30
N HIS A 247 14.27 -5.87 10.63
CA HIS A 247 14.20 -6.43 11.99
C HIS A 247 15.13 -5.73 12.97
N TYR A 248 16.27 -5.19 12.51
CA TYR A 248 17.16 -4.32 13.27
C TYR A 248 16.46 -2.99 13.64
N GLU A 249 15.84 -2.32 12.66
CA GLU A 249 15.01 -1.11 12.85
C GLU A 249 13.68 -1.38 13.60
N ASN A 250 13.48 -2.63 14.05
CA ASN A 250 12.27 -3.14 14.71
C ASN A 250 10.98 -2.99 13.87
N ILE A 251 11.11 -2.94 12.55
CA ILE A 251 10.03 -2.91 11.57
C ILE A 251 9.65 -4.34 11.17
N LEU A 252 8.35 -4.61 11.14
CA LEU A 252 7.78 -5.84 10.58
C LEU A 252 7.24 -5.60 9.18
N HIS A 253 7.48 -6.54 8.26
CA HIS A 253 7.00 -6.44 6.88
C HIS A 253 5.49 -6.68 6.77
N ARG A 254 4.99 -7.73 7.42
CA ARG A 254 3.57 -8.14 7.57
C ARG A 254 2.86 -8.66 6.30
N ASP A 255 3.35 -8.36 5.10
CA ASP A 255 2.94 -8.99 3.83
C ASP A 255 4.18 -9.34 2.98
N LEU A 256 5.00 -10.27 3.44
CA LEU A 256 6.23 -10.67 2.76
C LEU A 256 5.95 -11.86 1.81
N HIS A 257 5.91 -11.60 0.51
CA HIS A 257 5.65 -12.62 -0.51
C HIS A 257 6.27 -12.26 -1.87
N SER A 258 6.33 -13.19 -2.82
CA SER A 258 7.14 -13.03 -4.05
C SER A 258 6.70 -11.93 -5.01
N LYS A 259 5.49 -11.38 -4.85
CA LYS A 259 5.08 -10.17 -5.58
C LYS A 259 5.70 -8.89 -5.01
N ASN A 260 6.08 -8.92 -3.72
CA ASN A 260 6.69 -7.83 -2.94
C ASN A 260 8.22 -7.98 -2.85
N ILE A 261 8.81 -8.86 -3.66
CA ILE A 261 10.25 -8.91 -3.92
C ILE A 261 10.49 -8.48 -5.37
N VAL A 262 11.37 -7.51 -5.61
CA VAL A 262 11.75 -7.05 -6.97
C VAL A 262 13.13 -7.54 -7.36
N ILE A 263 13.30 -7.89 -8.64
CA ILE A 263 14.55 -8.41 -9.20
C ILE A 263 15.15 -7.42 -10.21
N HIS A 264 16.43 -7.10 -10.03
CA HIS A 264 17.25 -6.27 -10.91
C HIS A 264 18.63 -6.91 -11.06
N GLU A 265 19.03 -7.26 -12.29
CA GLU A 265 20.36 -7.84 -12.59
C GLU A 265 20.71 -9.04 -11.69
N SER A 266 19.76 -9.97 -11.56
CA SER A 266 19.85 -11.15 -10.68
C SER A 266 20.14 -10.81 -9.20
N ASN A 267 19.65 -9.65 -8.74
CA ASN A 267 19.64 -9.26 -7.33
C ASN A 267 18.21 -9.04 -6.84
N ALA A 268 17.87 -9.61 -5.68
CA ALA A 268 16.57 -9.44 -5.03
C ALA A 268 16.57 -8.26 -4.05
N LYS A 269 15.44 -7.55 -3.93
CA LYS A 269 15.17 -6.55 -2.87
C LYS A 269 13.72 -6.61 -2.41
N ILE A 270 13.49 -6.44 -1.12
CA ILE A 270 12.15 -6.32 -0.51
C ILE A 270 11.52 -4.97 -0.93
N THR A 271 10.21 -4.95 -1.14
CA THR A 271 9.42 -3.76 -1.47
C THR A 271 7.98 -3.87 -0.94
N ASP A 272 7.19 -2.83 -1.18
CA ASP A 272 5.80 -2.63 -0.73
C ASP A 272 5.60 -2.67 0.79
N PHE A 273 6.25 -1.72 1.46
CA PHE A 273 6.12 -1.46 2.89
C PHE A 273 4.75 -0.86 3.31
N GLY A 274 3.72 -0.95 2.46
CA GLY A 274 2.44 -0.24 2.62
C GLY A 274 1.66 -0.57 3.89
N ILE A 275 1.87 -1.76 4.48
CA ILE A 275 1.30 -2.15 5.79
C ILE A 275 2.37 -2.38 6.87
N SER A 276 3.65 -2.16 6.56
CA SER A 276 4.76 -2.41 7.49
C SER A 276 4.68 -1.49 8.71
N LYS A 277 5.08 -2.00 9.87
CA LYS A 277 4.88 -1.31 11.16
C LYS A 277 6.01 -1.63 12.12
N ASN A 278 6.46 -0.64 12.91
CA ASN A 278 7.33 -0.93 14.04
C ASN A 278 6.59 -1.83 15.04
N GLN A 279 7.22 -2.92 15.49
CA GLN A 279 6.57 -3.98 16.29
C GLN A 279 5.91 -3.42 17.56
N ASN A 280 6.50 -2.37 18.16
CA ASN A 280 6.03 -1.76 19.41
C ASN A 280 4.77 -0.89 19.22
N ASN A 281 4.47 -0.48 17.99
CA ASN A 281 3.40 0.47 17.64
C ASN A 281 2.19 -0.25 17.00
N GLN A 282 1.93 -1.50 17.38
CA GLN A 282 0.76 -2.28 16.95
C GLN A 282 -0.44 -2.01 17.86
N THR A 283 -1.23 -1.00 17.52
CA THR A 283 -2.53 -0.75 18.16
C THR A 283 -3.56 -1.80 17.73
N SER A 284 -4.52 -2.09 18.62
CA SER A 284 -5.54 -3.14 18.43
C SER A 284 -6.50 -2.91 17.26
N ALA A 285 -6.51 -1.71 16.67
CA ALA A 285 -7.32 -1.37 15.49
C ALA A 285 -6.82 -2.01 14.16
N TYR A 286 -5.65 -2.66 14.14
CA TYR A 286 -5.03 -3.22 12.93
C TYR A 286 -4.75 -4.73 13.01
N ILE A 287 -5.59 -5.47 13.73
CA ILE A 287 -5.50 -6.93 13.91
C ILE A 287 -6.24 -7.69 12.77
N GLY A 288 -6.02 -7.26 11.51
CA GLY A 288 -6.58 -7.90 10.32
C GLY A 288 -5.61 -8.87 9.63
N ASN A 289 -6.15 -9.90 8.97
CA ASN A 289 -5.37 -10.77 8.08
C ASN A 289 -5.22 -10.12 6.69
N PHE A 290 -4.14 -9.36 6.54
CA PHE A 290 -3.88 -8.53 5.35
C PHE A 290 -2.97 -9.19 4.30
N GLY A 291 -2.23 -10.24 4.67
CA GLY A 291 -1.31 -10.93 3.77
C GLY A 291 -1.95 -12.06 2.97
N VAL A 292 -1.22 -12.59 1.99
CA VAL A 292 -1.65 -13.80 1.25
C VAL A 292 -1.49 -15.03 2.14
N VAL A 293 -2.62 -15.70 2.46
CA VAL A 293 -2.74 -16.82 3.42
C VAL A 293 -1.63 -17.87 3.32
N ALA A 294 -1.19 -18.24 2.11
CA ALA A 294 -0.12 -19.22 1.92
C ALA A 294 1.23 -18.85 2.57
N TYR A 295 1.50 -17.56 2.78
CA TYR A 295 2.70 -17.00 3.40
C TYR A 295 2.45 -16.57 4.85
N MET A 296 1.25 -16.77 5.40
CA MET A 296 0.89 -16.33 6.75
C MET A 296 1.14 -17.44 7.77
N GLY A 297 1.83 -17.10 8.86
CA GLY A 297 2.05 -18.01 9.97
C GLY A 297 0.72 -18.50 10.59
N PRO A 298 0.59 -19.78 10.96
CA PRO A 298 -0.65 -20.34 11.50
C PRO A 298 -1.17 -19.62 12.76
N GLU A 299 -0.31 -18.96 13.54
CA GLU A 299 -0.71 -18.10 14.67
C GLU A 299 -1.62 -16.93 14.24
N ARG A 300 -1.43 -16.43 13.01
CA ARG A 300 -2.31 -15.42 12.39
C ARG A 300 -3.61 -16.00 11.86
N LEU A 301 -3.71 -17.32 11.71
CA LEU A 301 -4.86 -18.00 11.10
C LEU A 301 -5.74 -18.70 12.14
N LYS A 302 -5.18 -19.14 13.29
CA LYS A 302 -5.86 -19.86 14.39
C LYS A 302 -7.12 -19.16 14.95
N ASN A 303 -7.26 -17.83 14.82
CA ASN A 303 -8.45 -17.06 15.21
C ASN A 303 -8.70 -15.93 14.20
N SER A 304 -9.86 -15.92 13.53
CA SER A 304 -10.22 -14.89 12.53
C SER A 304 -10.81 -13.61 13.12
N GLU A 305 -11.34 -13.66 14.34
CA GLU A 305 -11.98 -12.51 15.02
C GLU A 305 -10.98 -11.71 15.86
N SER A 306 -9.91 -12.36 16.34
CA SER A 306 -8.79 -11.73 17.04
C SER A 306 -7.48 -12.53 16.86
N PRO A 307 -6.85 -12.47 15.66
CA PRO A 307 -5.58 -13.16 15.39
C PRO A 307 -4.39 -12.55 16.15
N SER A 308 -3.48 -13.40 16.66
CA SER A 308 -2.29 -12.97 17.44
C SER A 308 -1.47 -11.87 16.74
N PRO A 309 -0.90 -10.87 17.44
CA PRO A 309 -0.19 -9.75 16.81
C PRO A 309 0.96 -10.23 15.90
N TYR A 310 1.31 -9.44 14.88
CA TYR A 310 2.46 -9.78 14.04
C TYR A 310 3.75 -9.67 14.86
N THR A 311 4.69 -10.56 14.61
CA THR A 311 6.03 -10.55 15.22
C THR A 311 7.09 -10.71 14.13
N LYS A 312 8.37 -10.52 14.50
CA LYS A 312 9.50 -10.88 13.63
C LYS A 312 9.41 -12.32 13.14
N SER A 313 8.98 -13.27 13.99
CA SER A 313 8.81 -14.68 13.59
C SER A 313 7.59 -14.96 12.70
N SER A 314 6.63 -14.02 12.56
CA SER A 314 5.63 -14.08 11.49
C SER A 314 6.25 -13.74 10.13
N ASP A 315 7.13 -12.73 10.03
CA ASP A 315 7.88 -12.45 8.79
C ASP A 315 8.85 -13.60 8.45
N ILE A 316 9.46 -14.25 9.46
CA ILE A 316 10.31 -15.43 9.24
C ILE A 316 9.53 -16.61 8.65
N TYR A 317 8.28 -16.83 9.07
CA TYR A 317 7.42 -17.84 8.43
C TYR A 317 7.22 -17.53 6.94
N SER A 318 6.89 -16.27 6.62
CA SER A 318 6.73 -15.80 5.24
C SER A 318 8.01 -15.95 4.42
N PHE A 319 9.18 -15.70 5.04
CA PHE A 319 10.49 -15.95 4.43
C PHE A 319 10.76 -17.44 4.17
N GLY A 320 10.37 -18.34 5.08
CA GLY A 320 10.44 -19.79 4.86
C GLY A 320 9.60 -20.25 3.67
N VAL A 321 8.39 -19.70 3.50
CA VAL A 321 7.54 -19.96 2.33
C VAL A 321 8.17 -19.40 1.04
N LEU A 322 8.79 -18.22 1.09
CA LEU A 322 9.57 -17.66 -0.03
C LEU A 322 10.77 -18.53 -0.43
N MET A 323 11.51 -19.10 0.53
CA MET A 323 12.60 -20.04 0.24
C MET A 323 12.08 -21.29 -0.49
N TRP A 324 10.93 -21.81 -0.07
CA TRP A 324 10.29 -22.94 -0.76
C TRP A 324 9.80 -22.56 -2.17
N GLU A 325 9.27 -21.35 -2.38
CA GLU A 325 8.90 -20.89 -3.73
C GLU A 325 10.13 -20.72 -4.65
N ILE A 326 11.27 -20.31 -4.08
CA ILE A 326 12.57 -20.26 -4.78
C ILE A 326 13.10 -21.67 -5.09
N SER A 327 12.83 -22.68 -4.26
CA SER A 327 13.19 -24.07 -4.56
C SER A 327 12.29 -24.66 -5.66
N SER A 328 10.97 -24.51 -5.55
CA SER A 328 9.94 -25.09 -6.44
C SER A 328 9.76 -24.36 -7.78
N GLY A 329 10.03 -23.06 -7.81
CA GLY A 329 9.81 -22.20 -8.99
C GLY A 329 8.34 -21.81 -9.23
N HIS A 330 7.43 -22.15 -8.31
CA HIS A 330 6.01 -21.83 -8.43
C HIS A 330 5.38 -21.44 -7.09
N PRO A 331 4.23 -20.72 -7.11
CA PRO A 331 3.57 -20.29 -5.87
C PRO A 331 3.22 -21.46 -4.95
N PRO A 332 3.27 -21.25 -3.62
CA PRO A 332 2.84 -22.23 -2.63
C PRO A 332 1.33 -22.50 -2.73
N PHE A 333 0.97 -23.78 -2.59
CA PHE A 333 -0.39 -24.30 -2.66
C PHE A 333 -1.13 -23.95 -3.96
N LYS A 334 -0.40 -23.89 -5.08
CA LYS A 334 -0.90 -23.54 -6.43
C LYS A 334 -2.12 -24.32 -6.91
N ASP A 335 -2.36 -25.52 -6.38
CA ASP A 335 -3.43 -26.44 -6.79
C ASP A 335 -4.63 -26.42 -5.80
N ASN A 336 -4.66 -25.45 -4.86
CA ASN A 336 -5.70 -25.32 -3.83
C ASN A 336 -6.47 -23.99 -3.96
N ASP A 337 -7.48 -23.99 -4.84
CA ASP A 337 -8.33 -22.82 -5.12
C ASP A 337 -9.22 -22.39 -3.94
N ASN A 338 -9.38 -23.21 -2.89
CA ASN A 338 -10.26 -22.91 -1.77
C ASN A 338 -9.49 -22.33 -0.57
N ILE A 339 -9.58 -21.01 -0.43
CA ILE A 339 -8.92 -20.24 0.64
C ILE A 339 -9.28 -20.72 2.07
N VAL A 340 -10.49 -21.26 2.28
CA VAL A 340 -10.92 -21.77 3.60
C VAL A 340 -10.26 -23.13 3.87
N THR A 341 -10.27 -24.02 2.87
CA THR A 341 -9.56 -25.32 2.95
C THR A 341 -8.07 -25.10 3.19
N LEU A 342 -7.44 -24.19 2.44
CA LEU A 342 -6.04 -23.81 2.62
C LEU A 342 -5.76 -23.27 4.03
N THR A 343 -6.61 -22.38 4.54
CA THR A 343 -6.49 -21.82 5.90
C THR A 343 -6.51 -22.94 6.95
N VAL A 344 -7.46 -23.88 6.85
CA VAL A 344 -7.54 -25.04 7.76
C VAL A 344 -6.30 -25.93 7.63
N SER A 345 -5.83 -26.20 6.40
CA SER A 345 -4.63 -27.00 6.16
C SER A 345 -3.38 -26.40 6.82
N ILE A 346 -3.15 -25.10 6.70
CA ILE A 346 -1.99 -24.44 7.33
C ILE A 346 -2.10 -24.49 8.86
N ILE A 347 -3.31 -24.27 9.41
CA ILE A 347 -3.59 -24.37 10.85
C ILE A 347 -3.35 -25.79 11.39
N THR A 348 -3.71 -26.84 10.65
CA THR A 348 -3.49 -28.24 11.07
C THR A 348 -2.05 -28.73 10.84
N GLY A 349 -1.14 -27.86 10.40
CA GLY A 349 0.28 -28.18 10.22
C GLY A 349 0.64 -28.75 8.85
N ILE A 350 -0.30 -28.80 7.90
CA ILE A 350 0.02 -29.16 6.52
C ILE A 350 0.94 -28.08 5.94
N ARG A 351 1.95 -28.54 5.18
CA ARG A 351 2.92 -27.72 4.46
C ARG A 351 3.07 -28.29 3.05
N GLU A 352 3.72 -27.52 2.19
CA GLU A 352 4.11 -27.99 0.87
C GLU A 352 5.12 -29.15 0.92
N VAL A 353 5.14 -29.94 -0.14
CA VAL A 353 6.04 -31.10 -0.26
C VAL A 353 7.50 -30.68 -0.46
N THR A 354 8.44 -31.58 -0.11
CA THR A 354 9.86 -31.42 -0.39
C THR A 354 10.11 -31.37 -1.89
N VAL A 355 10.81 -30.32 -2.36
CA VAL A 355 11.13 -30.15 -3.77
C VAL A 355 12.38 -31.01 -4.10
N PRO A 356 12.32 -31.90 -5.10
CA PRO A 356 13.49 -32.69 -5.51
C PRO A 356 14.72 -31.84 -5.80
N ASP A 357 15.90 -32.44 -5.60
CA ASP A 357 17.21 -31.82 -5.84
C ASP A 357 17.48 -30.53 -5.03
N THR A 358 16.75 -30.30 -3.94
CA THR A 358 17.03 -29.21 -2.99
C THR A 358 18.19 -29.57 -2.06
N PRO A 359 19.20 -28.69 -1.88
CA PRO A 359 20.27 -28.89 -0.89
C PRO A 359 19.70 -29.10 0.52
N GLU A 360 20.19 -30.11 1.22
CA GLU A 360 19.64 -30.58 2.49
C GLU A 360 19.65 -29.48 3.56
N GLU A 361 20.70 -28.65 3.57
CA GLU A 361 20.86 -27.52 4.47
C GLU A 361 19.87 -26.38 4.18
N TYR A 362 19.55 -26.14 2.91
CA TYR A 362 18.54 -25.17 2.48
C TYR A 362 17.13 -25.65 2.81
N GLU A 363 16.86 -26.95 2.64
CA GLU A 363 15.60 -27.57 3.05
C GLU A 363 15.38 -27.50 4.57
N LYS A 364 16.40 -27.87 5.36
CA LYS A 364 16.37 -27.77 6.83
C LYS A 364 16.08 -26.34 7.27
N LEU A 365 16.71 -25.35 6.64
CA LEU A 365 16.51 -23.93 6.97
C LEU A 365 15.08 -23.46 6.69
N TYR A 366 14.52 -23.68 5.49
CA TYR A 366 13.13 -23.24 5.24
C TYR A 366 12.11 -24.00 6.09
N LYS A 367 12.36 -25.28 6.40
CA LYS A 367 11.54 -26.06 7.33
C LYS A 367 11.59 -25.54 8.77
N LYS A 368 12.74 -25.04 9.24
CA LYS A 368 12.86 -24.34 10.55
C LYS A 368 12.11 -22.99 10.51
N CYS A 369 12.17 -22.26 9.40
CA CYS A 369 11.50 -20.98 9.24
C CYS A 369 9.96 -21.08 9.26
N TRP A 370 9.34 -22.05 8.56
CA TRP A 370 7.88 -22.19 8.49
C TRP A 370 7.26 -23.04 9.62
N ASN A 371 7.97 -23.18 10.75
CA ASN A 371 7.55 -24.00 11.89
C ASN A 371 6.15 -23.57 12.39
N GLN A 372 5.36 -24.55 12.84
CA GLN A 372 4.01 -24.35 13.32
C GLN A 372 3.97 -23.34 14.48
N GLU A 373 4.82 -23.49 15.49
CA GLU A 373 4.81 -22.60 16.65
C GLU A 373 5.87 -21.48 16.52
N PRO A 374 5.53 -20.20 16.75
CA PRO A 374 6.37 -19.07 16.32
C PRO A 374 7.70 -18.92 17.05
N GLU A 375 7.83 -19.47 18.25
CA GLU A 375 9.03 -19.46 19.08
C GLU A 375 10.04 -20.56 18.71
N GLN A 376 9.64 -21.52 17.87
CA GLN A 376 10.52 -22.55 17.30
C GLN A 376 11.14 -22.14 15.94
N ARG A 377 10.82 -20.93 15.46
CA ARG A 377 11.36 -20.34 14.23
C ARG A 377 12.68 -19.62 14.56
N PRO A 378 13.69 -19.66 13.68
CA PRO A 378 14.97 -18.99 13.92
C PRO A 378 14.80 -17.46 13.92
N SER A 379 15.69 -16.78 14.63
CA SER A 379 15.93 -15.36 14.44
C SER A 379 16.56 -15.07 13.07
N ILE A 380 16.46 -13.82 12.60
CA ILE A 380 17.06 -13.44 11.30
C ILE A 380 18.60 -13.54 11.30
N ASN A 381 19.24 -13.41 12.48
CA ASN A 381 20.67 -13.62 12.62
C ASN A 381 21.03 -15.10 12.42
N GLU A 382 20.34 -16.03 13.08
CA GLU A 382 20.54 -17.48 12.84
C GLU A 382 20.34 -17.86 11.37
N ILE A 383 19.39 -17.22 10.67
CA ILE A 383 19.17 -17.44 9.24
C ILE A 383 20.41 -17.01 8.43
N LEU A 384 20.99 -15.85 8.74
CA LEU A 384 22.23 -15.39 8.10
C LEU A 384 23.43 -16.28 8.45
N ASP A 385 23.56 -16.76 9.69
CA ASP A 385 24.60 -17.70 10.10
C ASP A 385 24.56 -19.01 9.27
N GLU A 386 23.36 -19.52 8.96
CA GLU A 386 23.20 -20.69 8.09
C GLU A 386 23.51 -20.35 6.61
N PHE A 387 23.20 -19.13 6.14
CA PHE A 387 23.62 -18.69 4.80
C PHE A 387 25.15 -18.53 4.68
N GLU A 388 25.83 -18.07 5.72
CA GLU A 388 27.30 -18.00 5.76
C GLU A 388 27.91 -19.41 5.63
N ARG A 389 27.36 -20.40 6.35
CA ARG A 389 27.74 -21.82 6.21
C ARG A 389 27.43 -22.38 4.82
N MET A 390 26.40 -21.87 4.13
CA MET A 390 26.07 -22.20 2.74
C MET A 390 26.94 -21.47 1.69
N GLY A 391 27.86 -20.59 2.12
CA GLY A 391 28.80 -19.84 1.27
C GLY A 391 28.41 -18.39 0.96
N PHE A 392 27.44 -17.80 1.66
CA PHE A 392 26.89 -16.46 1.39
C PHE A 392 27.05 -15.52 2.60
N GLY A 393 27.87 -14.48 2.46
CA GLY A 393 28.06 -13.46 3.51
C GLY A 393 29.46 -12.87 3.60
N ASN A 394 30.46 -13.54 3.00
CA ASN A 394 31.85 -13.05 2.98
C ASN A 394 32.04 -11.74 2.18
N ASN A 395 31.81 -10.60 2.83
CA ASN A 395 32.71 -9.44 2.77
C ASN A 395 32.42 -8.39 3.87
N ALA A 396 33.48 -8.00 4.58
CA ALA A 396 33.66 -6.74 5.32
C ALA A 396 32.83 -6.43 6.60
N THR A 397 31.83 -7.22 7.03
CA THR A 397 31.04 -6.86 8.24
C THR A 397 31.65 -7.31 9.57
N SER A 398 32.33 -8.47 9.63
CA SER A 398 32.77 -9.09 10.89
C SER A 398 33.87 -8.31 11.64
N LYS A 399 34.72 -7.56 10.94
CA LYS A 399 35.83 -6.81 11.56
C LYS A 399 35.40 -5.58 12.38
N LEU A 400 34.17 -5.10 12.23
CA LEU A 400 33.72 -3.89 12.95
C LEU A 400 33.39 -4.16 14.43
N VAL A 401 32.97 -5.38 14.77
CA VAL A 401 32.53 -5.73 16.14
C VAL A 401 33.69 -5.93 17.12
N GLU A 402 34.89 -6.27 16.62
CA GLU A 402 36.10 -6.41 17.45
C GLU A 402 36.90 -5.10 17.59
N ALA A 403 36.75 -4.16 16.65
CA ALA A 403 37.52 -2.91 16.62
C ALA A 403 37.12 -1.90 17.71
N GLU A 404 35.86 -1.87 18.15
CA GLU A 404 35.37 -0.91 19.16
C GLU A 404 35.86 -1.19 20.60
N LYS A 405 36.71 -2.20 20.81
CA LYS A 405 37.35 -2.53 22.09
C LYS A 405 38.85 -2.18 22.14
N GLY A 406 39.28 -1.16 21.39
CA GLY A 406 40.68 -0.72 21.31
C GLY A 406 40.90 0.80 21.36
N THR A 407 41.27 1.30 22.55
CA THR A 407 42.14 2.48 22.79
C THR A 407 42.09 3.71 21.85
N GLY A 408 41.41 4.77 22.32
CA GLY A 408 41.93 6.16 22.43
C GLY A 408 42.79 6.84 21.34
N ALA A 409 42.25 7.94 20.81
CA ALA A 409 42.92 9.18 20.36
C ALA A 409 44.19 9.09 19.47
N GLY A 410 44.04 9.42 18.17
CA GLY A 410 45.15 9.60 17.22
C GLY A 410 44.81 10.47 16.01
N THR A 411 45.81 11.12 15.42
CA THR A 411 45.71 12.21 14.43
C THR A 411 46.12 11.77 13.01
N ILE A 412 45.26 12.04 12.00
CA ILE A 412 45.45 12.37 10.55
C ILE A 412 46.66 11.78 9.75
N LEU A 413 46.44 11.57 8.42
CA LEU A 413 47.39 11.30 7.30
C LEU A 413 47.63 9.80 7.00
N GLU A 414 47.90 9.32 5.77
CA GLU A 414 48.17 9.98 4.45
C GLU A 414 47.69 9.09 3.25
N GLU A 415 48.10 9.38 2.00
CA GLU A 415 47.60 8.80 0.71
C GLU A 415 48.68 7.88 0.02
N GLU A 416 48.69 7.34 -1.23
CA GLU A 416 48.02 7.57 -2.53
C GLU A 416 47.89 6.26 -3.40
N GLU A 417 46.82 6.10 -4.22
CA GLU A 417 46.60 5.24 -5.43
C GLU A 417 47.15 3.77 -5.48
N GLU A 418 47.49 3.02 -6.56
CA GLU A 418 47.60 3.15 -8.05
C GLU A 418 46.60 2.26 -8.87
N PHE A 419 46.95 1.80 -10.09
CA PHE A 419 45.99 1.68 -11.23
C PHE A 419 46.35 0.73 -12.43
N GLU A 420 45.50 0.78 -13.49
CA GLU A 420 45.52 0.14 -14.84
C GLU A 420 45.40 -1.40 -14.93
N GLU A 421 45.11 -2.09 -16.05
CA GLU A 421 44.83 -1.76 -17.49
C GLU A 421 43.70 -2.72 -18.02
N PHE A 422 43.06 -2.69 -19.21
CA PHE A 422 43.10 -1.92 -20.47
C PHE A 422 41.68 -1.95 -21.14
N ILE A 423 41.55 -1.94 -22.48
CA ILE A 423 40.29 -1.87 -23.26
C ILE A 423 40.28 -2.77 -24.52
N GLY A 424 39.11 -3.17 -25.03
CA GLY A 424 38.96 -3.59 -26.44
C GLY A 424 37.58 -4.12 -26.89
N GLU A 425 36.85 -3.54 -27.84
CA GLU A 425 36.77 -2.14 -28.32
C GLU A 425 35.50 -1.95 -29.22
N TYR A 426 35.15 -0.70 -29.55
CA TYR A 426 34.25 -0.27 -30.67
C TYR A 426 32.73 -0.64 -30.64
N HIS A 427 31.78 0.25 -30.98
CA HIS A 427 31.85 1.71 -31.20
C HIS A 427 30.47 2.43 -31.33
N ARG A 428 30.42 3.73 -30.97
CA ARG A 428 29.43 4.80 -31.32
C ARG A 428 27.92 4.48 -31.07
N LEU A 429 27.21 5.25 -30.23
CA LEU A 429 26.89 6.67 -30.49
C LEU A 429 26.84 7.58 -29.23
N THR A 430 27.72 8.59 -29.24
CA THR A 430 27.55 9.96 -28.72
C THR A 430 27.24 10.25 -27.23
N ASN A 431 28.31 10.57 -26.49
CA ASN A 431 28.52 11.85 -25.80
C ASN A 431 27.54 12.32 -24.70
N SER A 432 27.86 12.05 -23.42
CA SER A 432 28.43 13.09 -22.51
C SER A 432 28.71 12.56 -21.10
N ASP A 433 29.83 12.98 -20.53
CA ASP A 433 30.35 12.48 -19.25
C ASP A 433 29.57 12.91 -17.99
N LYS A 434 29.78 12.14 -16.91
CA LYS A 434 29.61 12.52 -15.49
C LYS A 434 28.38 13.38 -15.19
N ALA A 435 27.21 12.75 -15.23
CA ALA A 435 25.91 13.44 -15.16
C ALA A 435 25.09 13.16 -13.87
N LEU A 436 25.77 13.01 -12.73
CA LEU A 436 25.15 12.96 -11.39
C LEU A 436 25.11 14.37 -10.77
N LEU A 437 23.93 14.80 -10.32
CA LEU A 437 23.79 15.84 -9.29
C LEU A 437 22.34 15.91 -8.80
N ILE A 438 22.14 16.01 -7.49
CA ILE A 438 20.84 16.08 -6.82
C ILE A 438 20.79 17.40 -6.06
N THR A 439 19.73 18.21 -6.24
CA THR A 439 19.60 19.50 -5.54
C THR A 439 18.26 19.65 -4.82
N ILE A 440 18.33 19.83 -3.49
CA ILE A 440 17.20 20.29 -2.66
C ILE A 440 17.22 21.83 -2.62
N THR A 441 16.17 22.48 -3.13
CA THR A 441 16.06 23.95 -3.14
C THR A 441 15.26 24.45 -1.93
N VAL A 442 15.93 24.95 -0.89
CA VAL A 442 15.26 25.61 0.24
C VAL A 442 14.87 27.04 -0.15
N LYS A 443 13.57 27.30 -0.33
CA LYS A 443 13.07 28.67 -0.54
C LYS A 443 13.24 29.50 0.73
N LYS A 444 14.02 30.58 0.62
CA LYS A 444 14.17 31.61 1.65
C LYS A 444 12.80 32.20 2.00
N LYS A 445 12.28 31.96 3.22
CA LYS A 445 11.18 32.78 3.76
C LYS A 445 11.63 34.24 3.70
N LYS A 446 10.85 35.11 3.05
CA LYS A 446 11.06 36.56 3.21
C LYS A 446 10.93 36.86 4.71
N LYS A 447 11.90 37.57 5.30
CA LYS A 447 11.68 38.19 6.61
C LYS A 447 10.41 39.03 6.49
N GLN A 448 9.48 38.88 7.44
CA GLN A 448 8.52 39.95 7.69
C GLN A 448 9.33 41.19 8.05
N LYS A 449 8.91 42.36 7.55
CA LYS A 449 9.39 43.61 8.12
C LYS A 449 8.68 43.78 9.45
N GLU A 450 9.41 43.58 10.53
CA GLU A 450 9.14 44.32 11.78
C GLU A 450 9.21 45.81 11.44
N LYS A 451 8.40 46.62 12.15
CA LYS A 451 8.05 47.99 11.77
C LYS A 451 8.04 48.87 13.01
#